data_AF-A0A2V8TFZ5-F1
#
_entry.id   AF-A0A2V8TFZ5-F1
#
_cell.length_a   1.000
_cell.length_b   1.000
_cell.length_c   1.000
_cell.angle_alpha   90.00
_cell.angle_beta   90.00
_cell.angle_gamma   90.00
#
_symmetry.space_group_name_H-M   'P 1'
#
loop_
_entity.id
_entity.type
_entity.pdbx_description
1 polymer ?
#
loop_
_entity_poly.entity_id
_entity_poly.type
_entity_poly.pdbx_seq_one_letter_code
_entity_poly.pdbx_strand_id
1 'polypeptide(L)'
;MLISEADFLRSFPDQGGSSFFLLDVAPEASSAAAGVLEEQLSDFGFDAVPTSERLASFHRVENTYLSTFQTLGGLGLVLGTLGLAAVLLRNVLERRRELALLRAIGYNSTHFALMVITENAFLVCCGLITGALCALLAIGPAFVSRGGHFPALSMWLLLSVFVVGLFASLAATVAALRTPLLPALRAE
;
A
#
# COMPACT_ATOMS: atom_id res chain seq x y z
N MET A 1 -10.55 -24.43 14.04
CA MET A 1 -9.18 -24.97 13.87
C MET A 1 -9.10 -25.68 12.53
N LEU A 2 -7.92 -25.74 11.90
CA LEU A 2 -7.71 -26.35 10.57
C LEU A 2 -7.57 -27.90 10.60
N ILE A 3 -7.64 -28.53 11.78
CA ILE A 3 -7.53 -29.98 11.95
C ILE A 3 -8.67 -30.49 12.82
N SER A 4 -9.08 -31.75 12.62
CA SER A 4 -10.11 -32.39 13.42
C SER A 4 -9.58 -32.69 14.83
N GLU A 5 -10.41 -32.50 15.86
CA GLU A 5 -10.01 -32.72 17.25
C GLU A 5 -9.57 -34.18 17.52
N ALA A 6 -10.19 -35.14 16.83
CA ALA A 6 -9.79 -36.54 16.89
C ALA A 6 -8.36 -36.77 16.38
N ASP A 7 -7.96 -36.10 15.30
CA ASP A 7 -6.60 -36.21 14.74
C ASP A 7 -5.55 -35.48 15.60
N PHE A 8 -5.95 -34.36 16.21
CA PHE A 8 -5.11 -33.61 17.14
C PHE A 8 -4.80 -34.42 18.40
N LEU A 9 -5.84 -34.98 19.04
CA LEU A 9 -5.69 -35.79 20.26
C LEU A 9 -4.93 -37.10 20.02
N ARG A 10 -5.00 -37.66 18.81
CA ARG A 10 -4.18 -38.84 18.43
C ARG A 10 -2.70 -38.52 18.36
N SER A 11 -2.34 -37.30 17.98
CA SER A 11 -0.95 -36.85 17.82
C SER A 11 -0.38 -36.20 19.08
N PHE A 12 -1.24 -35.59 19.91
CA PHE A 12 -0.89 -34.91 21.15
C PHE A 12 -1.84 -35.31 22.29
N PRO A 13 -1.76 -36.56 22.77
CA PRO A 13 -2.68 -37.08 23.79
C PRO A 13 -2.57 -36.34 25.13
N ASP A 14 -1.40 -35.78 25.45
CA ASP A 14 -1.15 -35.03 26.69
C ASP A 14 -1.55 -33.54 26.62
N GLN A 15 -1.95 -33.03 25.45
CA GLN A 15 -2.41 -31.65 25.27
C GLN A 15 -3.92 -31.55 25.04
N GLY A 16 -4.67 -32.58 25.45
CA GLY A 16 -6.12 -32.58 25.34
C GLY A 16 -6.79 -31.58 26.29
N GLY A 17 -7.60 -30.68 25.72
CA GLY A 17 -8.42 -29.73 26.46
C GLY A 17 -8.50 -28.34 25.83
N SER A 18 -9.53 -27.59 26.17
CA SER A 18 -9.66 -26.18 25.80
C SER A 18 -8.70 -25.33 26.66
N SER A 19 -7.58 -24.89 26.09
CA SER A 19 -6.60 -24.02 26.78
C SER A 19 -7.05 -22.57 26.94
N PHE A 20 -8.24 -22.21 26.46
CA PHE A 20 -8.78 -20.87 26.52
C PHE A 20 -10.28 -20.94 26.83
N PHE A 21 -10.70 -20.08 27.76
CA PHE A 21 -12.10 -19.93 28.16
C PHE A 21 -12.58 -18.54 27.76
N LEU A 22 -13.76 -18.46 27.18
CA LEU A 22 -14.43 -17.20 26.90
C LEU A 22 -15.54 -17.01 27.92
N LEU A 23 -15.45 -15.92 28.67
CA LEU A 23 -16.40 -15.57 29.72
C LEU A 23 -17.12 -14.30 29.28
N ASP A 24 -18.44 -14.37 29.15
CA ASP A 24 -19.26 -13.21 28.83
C ASP A 24 -19.62 -12.49 30.13
N VAL A 25 -19.17 -11.24 30.25
CA VAL A 25 -19.31 -10.40 31.44
C VAL A 25 -19.65 -8.99 30.97
N ALA A 26 -20.48 -8.28 31.74
CA ALA A 26 -20.78 -6.88 31.46
C ALA A 26 -19.49 -6.06 31.27
N PRO A 27 -19.39 -5.18 30.26
CA PRO A 27 -18.14 -4.49 29.91
C PRO A 27 -17.50 -3.73 31.06
N GLU A 28 -18.32 -3.13 31.92
CA GLU A 28 -17.89 -2.35 33.09
C GLU A 28 -17.30 -3.23 34.21
N ALA A 29 -17.70 -4.49 34.27
CA ALA A 29 -17.23 -5.46 35.26
C ALA A 29 -16.11 -6.36 34.73
N SER A 30 -15.70 -6.21 33.46
CA SER A 30 -14.71 -7.10 32.83
C SER A 30 -13.35 -7.08 33.53
N SER A 31 -12.85 -5.90 33.92
CA SER A 31 -11.58 -5.78 34.64
C SER A 31 -11.67 -6.27 36.08
N ALA A 32 -12.79 -6.01 36.76
CA ALA A 32 -13.03 -6.49 38.12
C ALA A 32 -13.18 -8.02 38.16
N ALA A 33 -13.89 -8.60 37.18
CA ALA A 33 -14.05 -10.05 37.05
C ALA A 33 -12.73 -10.74 36.70
N ALA A 34 -11.91 -10.14 35.84
CA ALA A 34 -10.56 -10.61 35.55
C ALA A 34 -9.71 -10.71 36.83
N GLY A 35 -9.66 -9.64 37.62
CA GLY A 35 -8.91 -9.62 38.88
C GLY A 35 -9.40 -10.66 39.89
N VAL A 36 -10.72 -10.83 40.04
CA VAL A 36 -11.29 -11.85 40.95
C VAL A 36 -10.98 -13.27 40.46
N LEU A 37 -11.04 -13.52 39.16
CA LEU A 37 -10.73 -14.83 38.58
C LEU A 37 -9.24 -15.16 38.72
N GLU A 38 -8.35 -14.20 38.48
CA GLU A 38 -6.91 -14.38 38.68
C GLU A 38 -6.56 -14.60 40.15
N GLU A 39 -7.18 -13.86 41.08
CA GLU A 39 -6.92 -14.01 42.51
C GLU A 39 -7.42 -15.35 43.05
N GLN A 40 -8.61 -15.80 42.65
CA GLN A 40 -9.20 -17.05 43.13
C GLN A 40 -8.62 -18.29 42.45
N LEU A 41 -8.12 -18.16 41.23
CA LEU A 41 -7.59 -19.28 40.43
C LEU A 41 -6.07 -19.16 40.19
N SER A 42 -5.37 -18.33 40.97
CA SER A 42 -3.91 -18.16 40.87
C SER A 42 -3.16 -19.48 41.05
N ASP A 43 -3.65 -20.34 41.93
CA ASP A 43 -3.06 -21.66 42.22
C ASP A 43 -3.12 -22.60 41.02
N PHE A 44 -4.01 -22.32 40.06
CA PHE A 44 -4.16 -23.04 38.79
C PHE A 44 -3.47 -22.33 37.62
N GLY A 45 -2.81 -21.19 37.87
CA GLY A 45 -2.14 -20.40 36.83
C GLY A 45 -3.10 -19.72 35.86
N PHE A 46 -4.32 -19.39 36.31
CA PHE A 46 -5.33 -18.74 35.47
C PHE A 46 -4.93 -17.28 35.19
N ASP A 47 -4.94 -16.90 33.91
CA ASP A 47 -4.62 -15.55 33.41
C ASP A 47 -5.83 -15.02 32.63
N ALA A 48 -6.45 -13.95 33.13
CA ALA A 48 -7.73 -13.46 32.65
C ALA A 48 -7.57 -12.08 32.02
N VAL A 49 -7.41 -12.04 30.69
CA VAL A 49 -7.21 -10.78 29.97
C VAL A 49 -8.55 -10.27 29.40
N PRO A 50 -8.92 -9.00 29.63
CA PRO A 50 -10.08 -8.39 28.98
C PRO A 50 -10.00 -8.49 27.45
N THR A 51 -11.12 -8.84 26.80
CA THR A 51 -11.16 -9.01 25.34
C THR A 51 -10.76 -7.73 24.60
N SER A 52 -11.09 -6.56 25.15
CA SER A 52 -10.69 -5.26 24.60
C SER A 52 -9.17 -5.08 24.55
N GLU A 53 -8.46 -5.49 25.59
CA GLU A 53 -7.00 -5.42 25.64
C GLU A 53 -6.36 -6.44 24.69
N ARG A 54 -6.89 -7.67 24.68
CA ARG A 54 -6.46 -8.70 23.72
C ARG A 54 -6.62 -8.22 22.28
N LEU A 55 -7.77 -7.63 21.94
CA LEU A 55 -8.05 -7.08 20.62
C LEU A 55 -7.14 -5.89 20.28
N ALA A 56 -6.89 -4.99 21.23
CA ALA A 56 -5.96 -3.88 21.06
C ALA A 56 -4.52 -4.38 20.78
N SER A 57 -4.09 -5.45 21.45
CA SER A 57 -2.78 -6.07 21.19
C SER A 57 -2.69 -6.63 19.77
N PHE A 58 -3.74 -7.30 19.28
CA PHE A 58 -3.80 -7.80 17.90
C PHE A 58 -3.79 -6.66 16.88
N HIS A 59 -4.58 -5.60 17.09
CA HIS A 59 -4.57 -4.44 16.21
C HIS A 59 -3.23 -3.71 16.19
N ARG A 60 -2.49 -3.68 17.29
CA ARG A 60 -1.14 -3.09 17.34
C ARG A 60 -0.16 -3.86 16.45
N VAL A 61 -0.20 -5.19 16.49
CA VAL A 61 0.63 -6.04 15.64
C VAL A 61 0.24 -5.88 14.17
N GLU A 62 -1.06 -5.93 13.86
CA GLU A 62 -1.59 -5.74 12.51
C GLU A 62 -1.16 -4.37 11.93
N ASN A 63 -1.33 -3.29 12.68
CA ASN A 63 -0.94 -1.95 12.25
C ASN A 63 0.56 -1.82 12.02
N THR A 64 1.40 -2.46 12.84
CA THR A 64 2.85 -2.45 12.66
C THR A 64 3.25 -3.16 11.36
N TYR A 65 2.62 -4.29 11.07
CA TYR A 65 2.81 -5.05 9.83
C TYR A 65 2.37 -4.24 8.61
N LEU A 66 1.17 -3.65 8.65
CA LEU A 66 0.66 -2.77 7.58
C LEU A 66 1.57 -1.56 7.37
N SER A 67 2.01 -0.91 8.45
CA SER A 67 2.92 0.25 8.38
C SER A 67 4.22 -0.10 7.69
N THR A 68 4.81 -1.27 8.00
CA THR A 68 6.05 -1.72 7.36
C THR A 68 5.86 -1.91 5.87
N PHE A 69 4.77 -2.57 5.45
CA PHE A 69 4.48 -2.71 4.02
C PHE A 69 4.14 -1.40 3.33
N GLN A 70 3.47 -0.48 4.00
CA GLN A 70 3.20 0.85 3.46
C GLN A 70 4.49 1.62 3.23
N THR A 71 5.47 1.53 4.14
CA THR A 71 6.78 2.15 3.93
C THR A 71 7.53 1.53 2.76
N LEU A 72 7.52 0.19 2.63
CA LEU A 72 8.13 -0.50 1.48
C LEU A 72 7.43 -0.15 0.16
N GLY A 73 6.10 -0.09 0.15
CA GLY A 73 5.32 0.35 -1.00
C GLY A 73 5.61 1.80 -1.39
N GLY A 74 5.74 2.68 -0.41
CA GLY A 74 6.16 4.07 -0.62
C GLY A 74 7.56 4.19 -1.23
N LEU A 75 8.53 3.42 -0.73
CA LEU A 75 9.87 3.35 -1.31
C LEU A 75 9.85 2.81 -2.75
N GLY A 76 9.02 1.79 -3.02
CA GLY A 76 8.80 1.25 -4.36
C GLY A 76 8.24 2.30 -5.32
N LEU A 77 7.32 3.14 -4.85
CA LEU A 77 6.80 4.26 -5.64
C LEU A 77 7.90 5.28 -5.98
N VAL A 78 8.71 5.67 -4.99
CA VAL A 78 9.85 6.58 -5.20
C VAL A 78 10.82 6.01 -6.26
N LEU A 79 11.22 4.74 -6.10
CA LEU A 79 12.09 4.06 -7.05
C LEU A 79 11.47 4.00 -8.46
N GLY A 80 10.17 3.71 -8.56
CA GLY A 80 9.44 3.72 -9.82
C GLY A 80 9.45 5.09 -10.50
N THR A 81 9.23 6.17 -9.74
CA THR A 81 9.26 7.54 -10.29
C THR A 81 10.65 7.93 -10.79
N LEU A 82 11.71 7.56 -10.06
CA LEU A 82 13.09 7.82 -10.47
C LEU A 82 13.47 7.02 -11.72
N GLY A 83 13.06 5.76 -11.79
CA GLY A 83 13.26 4.92 -12.97
C GLY A 83 12.58 5.51 -14.22
N LEU A 84 11.32 5.96 -14.08
CA LEU A 84 10.62 6.66 -15.15
C LEU A 84 11.36 7.93 -15.57
N ALA A 85 11.79 8.77 -14.62
CA ALA A 85 12.55 9.98 -14.90
C ALA A 85 13.86 9.70 -15.66
N ALA A 86 14.59 8.63 -15.31
CA ALA A 86 15.80 8.23 -15.99
C ALA A 86 15.54 7.81 -17.46
N VAL A 87 14.49 7.05 -17.71
CA VAL A 87 14.08 6.65 -19.07
C VAL A 87 13.67 7.86 -19.89
N LEU A 88 12.91 8.79 -19.31
CA LEU A 88 12.51 10.04 -19.95
C LEU A 88 13.73 10.90 -20.32
N LEU A 89 14.68 11.05 -19.38
CA LEU A 89 15.91 11.79 -19.63
C LEU A 89 16.72 11.17 -20.77
N ARG A 90 16.84 9.84 -20.80
CA ARG A 90 17.53 9.12 -21.88
C ARG A 90 16.85 9.37 -23.23
N ASN A 91 15.52 9.30 -23.29
CA ASN A 91 14.75 9.55 -24.51
C ASN A 91 14.98 10.98 -25.02
N VAL A 92 14.91 11.98 -24.14
CA VAL A 92 15.18 13.39 -24.50
C VAL A 92 16.61 13.58 -25.00
N LEU A 93 17.61 12.98 -24.35
CA LEU A 93 19.02 13.11 -24.75
C LEU A 93 19.29 12.53 -26.14
N GLU A 94 18.74 11.35 -26.45
CA GLU A 94 18.86 10.72 -27.78
C GLU A 94 18.22 11.60 -28.86
N ARG A 95 17.01 12.10 -28.60
CA ARG A 95 16.26 12.96 -29.53
C ARG A 95 16.79 14.39 -29.66
N ARG A 96 17.49 14.91 -28.64
CA ARG A 96 18.09 16.25 -28.65
C ARG A 96 19.24 16.36 -29.67
N ARG A 97 19.95 15.26 -29.94
CA ARG A 97 20.98 15.20 -30.99
C ARG A 97 20.39 15.38 -32.39
N GLU A 98 19.23 14.77 -32.66
CA GLU A 98 18.51 14.96 -33.93
C GLU A 98 17.97 16.38 -34.07
N LEU A 99 17.41 16.95 -32.99
CA LEU A 99 16.95 18.34 -32.97
C LEU A 99 18.08 19.35 -33.22
N ALA A 100 19.27 19.13 -32.66
CA ALA A 100 20.41 20.02 -32.89
C ALA A 100 20.81 20.04 -34.39
N LEU A 101 20.75 18.89 -35.05
CA LEU A 101 21.00 18.77 -36.50
C LEU A 101 19.90 19.43 -37.33
N LEU A 102 18.63 19.19 -37.01
CA LEU A 102 17.49 19.78 -37.74
C LEU A 102 17.40 21.30 -37.55
N ARG A 103 17.79 21.81 -36.38
CA ARG A 103 17.83 23.24 -36.08
C ARG A 103 18.98 23.95 -36.79
N ALA A 104 20.11 23.27 -37.01
CA ALA A 104 21.19 23.78 -37.86
C ALA A 104 20.75 23.96 -39.33
N ILE A 105 19.68 23.27 -39.76
CA ILE A 105 19.10 23.34 -41.10
C ILE A 105 17.88 24.30 -41.15
N GLY A 106 17.46 24.88 -40.02
CA GLY A 106 16.40 25.90 -39.95
C GLY A 106 14.98 25.39 -39.73
N TYR A 107 14.80 24.15 -39.27
CA TYR A 107 13.48 23.54 -39.09
C TYR A 107 12.74 23.95 -37.80
N ASN A 108 11.41 23.93 -37.83
CA ASN A 108 10.52 24.45 -36.78
C ASN A 108 10.35 23.46 -35.60
N SER A 109 10.64 23.88 -34.37
CA SER A 109 10.79 23.02 -33.18
C SER A 109 9.49 22.65 -32.44
N THR A 110 8.35 23.21 -32.85
CA THR A 110 7.05 23.08 -32.15
C THR A 110 6.34 21.75 -32.38
N HIS A 111 6.32 21.23 -33.62
CA HIS A 111 5.73 19.92 -33.90
C HIS A 111 6.43 18.78 -33.16
N PHE A 112 7.75 18.91 -32.98
CA PHE A 112 8.54 17.93 -32.25
C PHE A 112 8.24 17.93 -30.76
N ALA A 113 8.14 19.11 -30.14
CA ALA A 113 7.74 19.22 -28.74
C ALA A 113 6.36 18.57 -28.49
N LEU A 114 5.42 18.75 -29.42
CA LEU A 114 4.09 18.16 -29.35
C LEU A 114 4.13 16.63 -29.47
N MET A 115 4.95 16.08 -30.38
CA MET A 115 5.17 14.63 -30.51
C MET A 115 5.77 14.01 -29.23
N VAL A 116 6.80 14.63 -28.66
CA VAL A 116 7.43 14.17 -27.42
C VAL A 116 6.44 14.21 -26.25
N ILE A 117 5.62 15.27 -26.14
CA ILE A 117 4.59 15.37 -25.12
C ILE A 117 3.56 14.24 -25.28
N THR A 118 3.12 13.94 -26.51
CA THR A 118 2.15 12.86 -26.73
C THR A 118 2.69 11.47 -26.40
N GLU A 119 3.97 11.22 -26.68
CA GLU A 119 4.64 9.95 -26.39
C GLU A 119 4.81 9.74 -24.87
N ASN A 120 5.20 10.80 -24.16
CA ASN A 120 5.28 10.78 -22.71
C ASN A 120 3.90 10.62 -22.06
N ALA A 121 2.87 11.29 -22.58
CA ALA A 121 1.51 11.14 -22.10
C ALA A 121 1.00 9.71 -22.29
N PHE A 122 1.34 9.07 -23.41
CA PHE A 122 1.01 7.67 -23.68
C PHE A 122 1.68 6.72 -22.68
N LEU A 123 2.99 6.89 -22.41
CA LEU A 123 3.72 6.07 -21.42
C LEU A 123 3.13 6.20 -20.01
N VAL A 124 2.80 7.42 -19.57
CA VAL A 124 2.17 7.66 -18.27
C VAL A 124 0.78 7.01 -18.21
N CYS A 125 -0.01 7.13 -19.27
CA CYS A 125 -1.35 6.54 -19.33
C CYS A 125 -1.30 5.00 -19.26
N CYS A 126 -0.41 4.36 -20.03
CA CYS A 126 -0.20 2.91 -19.97
C CYS A 126 0.28 2.46 -18.58
N GLY A 127 1.21 3.19 -17.95
CA GLY A 127 1.67 2.91 -16.59
C GLY A 127 0.54 3.01 -15.55
N LEU A 128 -0.34 4.01 -15.67
CA LEU A 128 -1.52 4.17 -14.83
C LEU A 128 -2.51 3.02 -14.98
N ILE A 129 -2.83 2.64 -16.22
CA ILE A 129 -3.79 1.56 -16.51
C ILE A 129 -3.27 0.23 -15.96
N THR A 130 -2.01 -0.10 -16.25
CA THR A 130 -1.38 -1.34 -15.78
C THR A 130 -1.25 -1.38 -14.26
N GLY A 131 -0.84 -0.26 -13.64
CA GLY A 131 -0.77 -0.15 -12.17
C GLY A 131 -2.14 -0.29 -11.51
N ALA A 132 -3.18 0.36 -12.07
CA ALA A 132 -4.55 0.24 -11.57
C ALA A 132 -5.09 -1.19 -11.71
N LEU A 133 -4.80 -1.87 -12.82
CA LEU A 133 -5.22 -3.26 -13.04
C LEU A 133 -4.52 -4.21 -12.05
N CYS A 134 -3.22 -4.07 -11.85
CA CYS A 134 -2.47 -4.84 -10.86
C CYS A 134 -3.00 -4.62 -9.44
N ALA A 135 -3.29 -3.36 -9.06
CA ALA A 135 -3.86 -3.05 -7.75
C ALA A 135 -5.26 -3.69 -7.57
N LEU A 136 -6.10 -3.64 -8.60
CA LEU A 136 -7.43 -4.26 -8.57
C LEU A 136 -7.34 -5.78 -8.44
N LEU A 137 -6.41 -6.42 -9.16
CA LEU A 137 -6.19 -7.87 -9.09
C LEU A 137 -5.62 -8.32 -7.74
N ALA A 138 -4.76 -7.51 -7.13
CA ALA A 138 -4.19 -7.82 -5.82
C ALA A 138 -5.22 -7.69 -4.68
N ILE A 139 -6.08 -6.67 -4.74
CA ILE A 139 -7.06 -6.36 -3.67
C ILE A 139 -8.38 -7.13 -3.87
N GLY A 140 -8.76 -7.42 -5.12
CA GLY A 140 -10.04 -8.06 -5.47
C GLY A 140 -10.33 -9.39 -4.75
N PRO A 141 -9.39 -10.34 -4.66
CA PRO A 141 -9.62 -11.61 -3.96
C PRO A 141 -9.80 -11.43 -2.44
N ALA A 142 -9.05 -10.50 -1.84
CA ALA A 142 -9.18 -10.14 -0.43
C ALA A 142 -10.52 -9.44 -0.14
N PHE A 143 -11.06 -8.72 -1.12
CA PHE A 143 -12.35 -8.04 -1.05
C PHE A 143 -13.53 -9.03 -1.02
N VAL A 144 -13.52 -10.02 -1.91
CA VAL A 144 -14.59 -11.02 -2.02
C VAL A 144 -14.62 -11.96 -0.80
N SER A 145 -13.44 -12.31 -0.26
CA SER A 145 -13.32 -13.21 0.89
C SER A 145 -13.71 -12.59 2.24
N ARG A 146 -13.64 -11.25 2.39
CA ARG A 146 -14.02 -10.54 3.63
C ARG A 146 -15.51 -10.13 3.70
N GLY A 147 -16.34 -10.57 2.76
CA GLY A 147 -17.80 -10.43 2.86
C GLY A 147 -18.34 -9.00 2.72
N GLY A 148 -17.62 -8.08 2.04
CA GLY A 148 -18.17 -6.79 1.59
C GLY A 148 -18.46 -5.73 2.66
N HIS A 149 -18.11 -5.94 3.93
CA HIS A 149 -18.34 -4.94 4.98
C HIS A 149 -17.18 -3.94 5.03
N PHE A 150 -17.42 -2.71 4.59
CA PHE A 150 -16.47 -1.60 4.70
C PHE A 150 -16.61 -0.90 6.07
N PRO A 151 -15.52 -0.78 6.87
CA PRO A 151 -15.38 0.36 7.76
C PRO A 151 -15.20 1.62 6.90
N ALA A 152 -16.00 2.66 7.12
CA ALA A 152 -15.96 3.93 6.36
C ALA A 152 -14.54 4.53 6.25
N LEU A 153 -13.67 4.23 7.22
CA LEU A 153 -12.27 4.61 7.26
C LEU A 153 -11.45 4.07 6.06
N SER A 154 -11.69 2.83 5.63
CA SER A 154 -10.96 2.20 4.50
C SER A 154 -11.38 2.82 3.16
N MET A 155 -12.64 3.25 3.05
CA MET A 155 -13.16 3.93 1.87
C MET A 155 -12.54 5.32 1.70
N TRP A 156 -12.35 6.05 2.81
CA TRP A 156 -11.62 7.31 2.83
C TRP A 156 -10.13 7.12 2.52
N LEU A 157 -9.52 6.03 2.98
CA LEU A 157 -8.13 5.69 2.71
C LEU A 157 -7.91 5.35 1.24
N LEU A 158 -8.80 4.56 0.63
CA LEU A 158 -8.83 4.29 -0.81
C LEU A 158 -9.00 5.56 -1.63
N LEU A 159 -9.94 6.43 -1.23
CA LEU A 159 -10.11 7.74 -1.85
C LEU A 159 -8.85 8.59 -1.70
N SER A 160 -8.19 8.57 -0.54
CA SER A 160 -6.95 9.31 -0.31
C SER A 160 -5.79 8.78 -1.15
N VAL A 161 -5.65 7.47 -1.31
CA VAL A 161 -4.63 6.85 -2.18
C VAL A 161 -4.92 7.15 -3.64
N PHE A 162 -6.20 7.13 -4.04
CA PHE A 162 -6.61 7.52 -5.38
C PHE A 162 -6.32 9.00 -5.65
N VAL A 163 -6.66 9.88 -4.70
CA VAL A 163 -6.41 11.32 -4.78
C VAL A 163 -4.91 11.61 -4.76
N VAL A 164 -4.12 10.98 -3.89
CA VAL A 164 -2.66 11.12 -3.84
C VAL A 164 -2.02 10.55 -5.11
N GLY A 165 -2.50 9.43 -5.63
CA GLY A 165 -2.06 8.86 -6.92
C GLY A 165 -2.39 9.78 -8.09
N LEU A 166 -3.58 10.39 -8.08
CA LEU A 166 -4.01 11.39 -9.07
C LEU A 166 -3.15 12.65 -8.96
N PHE A 167 -2.89 13.15 -7.75
CA PHE A 167 -2.05 14.32 -7.49
C PHE A 167 -0.58 14.04 -7.79
N ALA A 168 -0.05 12.86 -7.50
CA ALA A 168 1.31 12.46 -7.84
C ALA A 168 1.48 12.28 -9.34
N SER A 169 0.47 11.71 -10.02
CA SER A 169 0.41 11.65 -11.48
C SER A 169 0.34 13.06 -12.08
N LEU A 170 -0.55 13.92 -11.60
CA LEU A 170 -0.63 15.31 -12.02
C LEU A 170 0.67 16.05 -11.73
N ALA A 171 1.29 15.86 -10.57
CA ALA A 171 2.56 16.47 -10.20
C ALA A 171 3.70 15.97 -11.06
N ALA A 172 3.75 14.68 -11.43
CA ALA A 172 4.73 14.13 -12.35
C ALA A 172 4.51 14.66 -13.77
N THR A 173 3.26 14.77 -14.22
CA THR A 173 2.89 15.31 -15.53
C THR A 173 3.21 16.81 -15.60
N VAL A 174 2.87 17.56 -14.55
CA VAL A 174 3.17 18.99 -14.41
C VAL A 174 4.67 19.21 -14.21
N ALA A 175 5.39 18.36 -13.48
CA ALA A 175 6.84 18.44 -13.35
C ALA A 175 7.52 18.16 -14.69
N ALA A 176 7.02 17.20 -15.48
CA ALA A 176 7.50 16.95 -16.84
C ALA A 176 7.19 18.12 -17.79
N LEU A 177 6.04 18.78 -17.62
CA LEU A 177 5.65 20.00 -18.37
C LEU A 177 6.39 21.26 -17.89
N ARG A 178 6.76 21.33 -16.61
CA ARG A 178 7.43 22.45 -15.96
C ARG A 178 8.93 22.30 -15.87
N THR A 179 9.52 21.15 -16.16
CA THR A 179 10.94 21.04 -16.50
C THR A 179 11.13 21.95 -17.70
N PRO A 180 11.62 23.18 -17.47
CA PRO A 180 11.60 24.16 -18.52
C PRO A 180 12.63 23.68 -19.52
N LEU A 181 12.30 23.69 -20.80
CA LEU A 181 13.29 23.52 -21.87
C LEU A 181 14.26 24.73 -21.95
N LEU A 182 14.18 25.67 -20.99
CA LEU A 182 14.91 26.93 -20.93
C LEU A 182 16.29 26.88 -20.25
N PRO A 183 16.58 26.09 -19.18
CA PRO A 183 17.94 25.99 -18.63
C PRO A 183 18.87 25.23 -19.57
N ALA A 184 18.31 24.37 -20.42
CA ALA A 184 19.05 23.61 -21.42
C ALA A 184 19.66 24.49 -22.53
N LEU A 185 19.19 25.73 -22.68
CA LEU A 185 19.69 26.74 -23.63
C LEU A 185 20.63 27.77 -22.98
N ARG A 186 20.86 27.72 -21.67
CA ARG A 186 21.67 28.72 -20.94
C ARG A 186 22.95 28.15 -20.31
N ALA A 187 23.24 26.88 -20.57
CA ALA A 187 24.47 26.21 -20.14
C ALA A 187 25.53 26.14 -21.26
N GLU A 188 25.42 27.02 -22.26
CA GLU A 188 26.45 27.28 -23.27
C GLU A 188 26.87 28.75 -23.19
#